data_AF-A0A7J9YHX9-F1
#
_entry.id   AF-A0A7J9YHX9-F1
#
_cell.length_a   1.000
_cell.length_b   1.000
_cell.length_c   1.000
_cell.angle_alpha   90.00
_cell.angle_beta   90.00
_cell.angle_gamma   90.00
#
_symmetry.space_group_name_H-M   'P 1'
#
loop_
_entity.id
_entity.type
_entity.pdbx_description
1 polymer ?
#
loop_
_entity_poly.entity_id
_entity_poly.type
_entity_poly.pdbx_seq_one_letter_code
_entity_poly.pdbx_strand_id
1 'polypeptide(L)'
;MSRNRRYPWDLREVPWSDLPQFTRGTQDGTVLLSWGIGPRDKLATRRQLRAMGLRPGGQDPAALLYFRHRPSCRQVLAELFLIEHAKPVRPMTPAKRAALDRAMAARRTCRQCGDDAGVELPRNGRVCEPCRYTLGLAPDDYLHDYLTGTPIDPCHDGRDTELAPVVPITPATTTGAGWKEVAA
;
A
#
# COMPACT_ATOMS: atom_id res chain seq x y z
N MET A 1 -26.14 -34.10 -7.13
CA MET A 1 -26.02 -32.94 -6.20
C MET A 1 -25.89 -31.68 -7.04
N SER A 2 -26.98 -30.95 -7.25
CA SER A 2 -26.96 -29.73 -8.06
C SER A 2 -26.00 -28.72 -7.40
N ARG A 3 -25.00 -28.26 -8.15
CA ARG A 3 -24.19 -27.11 -7.78
C ARG A 3 -25.15 -25.93 -7.65
N ASN A 4 -25.58 -25.64 -6.43
CA ASN A 4 -26.44 -24.51 -6.14
C ASN A 4 -25.67 -23.26 -6.60
N ARG A 5 -25.98 -22.75 -7.80
CA ARG A 5 -25.43 -21.48 -8.25
C ARG A 5 -26.04 -20.46 -7.31
N ARG A 6 -25.21 -19.90 -6.42
CA ARG A 6 -25.61 -18.94 -5.38
C ARG A 6 -26.47 -17.78 -5.92
N TYR A 7 -26.40 -17.53 -7.23
CA TYR A 7 -27.14 -16.48 -7.91
C TYR A 7 -27.86 -17.02 -9.17
N PRO A 8 -29.20 -16.93 -9.24
CA PRO A 8 -29.97 -17.32 -10.41
C PRO A 8 -29.74 -16.33 -11.56
N TRP A 9 -30.10 -16.74 -12.79
CA TRP A 9 -30.18 -15.81 -13.91
C TRP A 9 -31.52 -15.08 -13.88
N ASP A 10 -31.50 -13.76 -13.99
CA ASP A 10 -32.70 -12.91 -14.09
C ASP A 10 -32.55 -11.91 -15.24
N LEU A 11 -33.68 -11.51 -15.83
CA LEU A 11 -33.71 -10.42 -16.80
C LEU A 11 -34.01 -9.12 -16.04
N ARG A 12 -33.15 -8.12 -16.16
CA ARG A 12 -33.24 -6.91 -15.34
C ARG A 12 -32.85 -5.66 -16.12
N GLU A 13 -33.45 -4.54 -15.75
CA GLU A 13 -33.06 -3.21 -16.23
C GLU A 13 -31.67 -2.85 -15.71
N VAL A 14 -30.83 -2.30 -16.59
CA VAL A 14 -29.43 -2.00 -16.26
C VAL A 14 -29.08 -0.57 -16.66
N PRO A 15 -28.26 0.14 -15.88
CA PRO A 15 -27.99 1.57 -16.12
C PRO A 15 -27.13 1.86 -17.37
N TRP A 16 -26.64 0.86 -18.09
CA TRP A 16 -25.78 1.03 -19.29
C TRP A 16 -26.49 0.68 -20.62
N SER A 17 -27.77 0.32 -20.59
CA SER A 17 -28.51 -0.17 -21.75
C SER A 17 -29.99 0.14 -21.62
N ASP A 18 -30.62 0.57 -22.71
CA ASP A 18 -32.06 0.83 -22.76
C ASP A 18 -32.89 -0.47 -22.80
N LEU A 19 -32.25 -1.59 -23.14
CA LEU A 19 -32.85 -2.92 -23.10
C LEU A 19 -32.45 -3.64 -21.81
N PRO A 20 -33.36 -4.44 -21.23
CA PRO A 20 -33.04 -5.27 -20.09
C PRO A 20 -32.03 -6.35 -20.47
N GLN A 21 -31.11 -6.68 -19.56
CA GLN A 21 -30.04 -7.65 -19.78
C GLN A 21 -30.12 -8.82 -18.81
N PHE A 22 -29.58 -9.96 -19.22
CA PHE A 22 -29.47 -11.13 -18.36
C PHE A 22 -28.36 -10.93 -17.32
N THR A 23 -28.76 -10.91 -16.06
CA THR A 23 -27.90 -10.67 -14.90
C THR A 23 -27.98 -11.83 -13.92
N ARG A 24 -27.21 -11.75 -12.84
CA ARG A 24 -27.12 -12.77 -11.79
C ARG A 24 -27.84 -12.33 -10.53
N GLY A 25 -28.99 -11.68 -10.67
CA GLY A 25 -29.69 -11.04 -9.57
C GLY A 25 -29.02 -9.75 -9.11
N THR A 26 -29.27 -9.42 -7.85
CA THR A 26 -28.72 -8.23 -7.19
C THR A 26 -27.99 -8.61 -5.92
N GLN A 27 -26.99 -7.81 -5.59
CA GLN A 27 -26.35 -7.82 -4.29
C GLN A 27 -26.33 -6.39 -3.76
N ASP A 28 -26.88 -6.17 -2.56
CA ASP A 28 -26.98 -4.86 -1.91
C ASP A 28 -27.65 -3.80 -2.80
N GLY A 29 -28.70 -4.20 -3.53
CA GLY A 29 -29.42 -3.34 -4.48
C GLY A 29 -28.70 -3.10 -5.82
N THR A 30 -27.44 -3.54 -5.95
CA THR A 30 -26.63 -3.38 -7.16
C THR A 30 -26.73 -4.61 -8.05
N VAL A 31 -26.80 -4.41 -9.37
CA VAL A 31 -26.86 -5.49 -10.35
C VAL A 31 -25.61 -6.36 -10.28
N LEU A 32 -25.79 -7.68 -10.24
CA LEU A 32 -24.70 -8.64 -10.17
C LEU A 32 -24.42 -9.25 -11.54
N LEU A 33 -23.15 -9.21 -11.97
CA LEU A 33 -22.67 -9.79 -13.23
C LEU A 33 -21.65 -10.88 -12.94
N SER A 34 -21.68 -11.98 -13.70
CA SER A 34 -20.57 -12.95 -13.69
C SER A 34 -19.52 -12.59 -14.73
N TRP A 35 -18.34 -13.18 -14.57
CA TRP A 35 -17.21 -13.01 -15.49
C TRP A 35 -17.62 -13.23 -16.97
N GLY A 36 -17.25 -12.27 -17.82
CA GLY A 36 -17.47 -12.32 -19.27
C GLY A 36 -18.77 -11.69 -19.79
N ILE A 37 -19.72 -11.29 -18.94
CA ILE A 37 -21.03 -10.79 -19.38
C ILE A 37 -21.06 -9.28 -19.59
N GLY A 38 -20.41 -8.53 -18.69
CA GLY A 38 -20.51 -7.07 -18.69
C GLY A 38 -19.91 -6.44 -19.96
N PRO A 39 -20.58 -5.44 -20.57
CA PRO A 39 -20.07 -4.74 -21.74
C PRO A 39 -18.79 -3.96 -21.39
N ARG A 40 -17.66 -4.35 -21.98
CA ARG A 40 -16.35 -3.76 -21.70
C ARG A 40 -16.21 -2.32 -22.18
N ASP A 41 -17.00 -1.93 -23.18
CA ASP A 41 -16.96 -0.59 -23.76
C ASP A 41 -17.69 0.45 -22.90
N LYS A 42 -18.58 -0.01 -22.01
CA LYS A 42 -19.40 0.87 -21.15
C LYS A 42 -19.03 0.78 -19.68
N LEU A 43 -18.61 -0.40 -19.20
CA LEU A 43 -18.29 -0.66 -17.81
C LEU A 43 -16.80 -0.92 -17.60
N ALA A 44 -16.24 -0.30 -16.58
CA ALA A 44 -14.85 -0.48 -16.17
C ALA A 44 -14.72 -0.59 -14.65
N THR A 45 -13.80 -1.44 -14.20
CA THR A 45 -13.34 -1.45 -12.80
C THR A 45 -12.53 -0.18 -12.49
N ARG A 46 -12.37 0.16 -11.20
CA ARG A 46 -11.52 1.28 -10.76
C ARG A 46 -10.11 1.22 -11.35
N ARG A 47 -9.55 0.01 -11.46
CA ARG A 47 -8.20 -0.20 -12.03
C ARG A 47 -8.19 0.08 -13.54
N GLN A 48 -9.20 -0.36 -14.27
CA GLN A 48 -9.34 -0.09 -15.71
C GLN A 48 -9.55 1.41 -15.97
N LEU A 49 -10.40 2.08 -15.20
CA LEU A 49 -10.55 3.54 -15.29
C LEU A 49 -9.21 4.27 -15.10
N ARG A 50 -8.41 3.85 -14.11
CA ARG A 50 -7.09 4.44 -13.87
C ARG A 50 -6.11 4.22 -15.01
N ALA A 51 -6.13 3.05 -15.65
CA ALA A 51 -5.34 2.79 -16.85
C ALA A 51 -5.73 3.71 -18.02
N MET A 52 -7.01 4.11 -18.09
CA MET A 52 -7.52 5.08 -19.07
C MET A 52 -7.33 6.55 -18.65
N GLY A 53 -6.65 6.84 -17.54
CA GLY A 53 -6.51 8.22 -17.04
C GLY A 53 -7.80 8.81 -16.46
N LEU A 54 -8.78 7.97 -16.14
CA LEU A 54 -10.08 8.32 -15.59
C LEU A 54 -10.20 7.93 -14.11
N ARG A 55 -11.17 8.54 -13.43
CA ARG A 55 -11.61 8.22 -12.06
C ARG A 55 -13.13 8.11 -12.03
N PRO A 56 -13.73 7.34 -11.11
CA PRO A 56 -15.18 7.19 -10.98
C PRO A 56 -16.00 8.48 -10.77
N GLY A 57 -15.36 9.63 -10.60
CA GLY A 57 -16.08 10.91 -10.54
C GLY A 57 -16.97 11.14 -9.31
N GLY A 58 -17.05 10.18 -8.37
CA GLY A 58 -17.96 10.19 -7.22
C GLY A 58 -19.27 9.44 -7.45
N GLN A 59 -19.39 8.70 -8.55
CA GLN A 59 -20.57 7.89 -8.84
C GLN A 59 -20.59 6.59 -8.00
N ASP A 60 -21.79 6.10 -7.71
CA ASP A 60 -22.00 4.78 -7.14
C ASP A 60 -21.70 3.67 -8.17
N PRO A 61 -21.32 2.46 -7.73
CA PRO A 61 -21.08 1.34 -8.64
C PRO A 61 -22.36 0.99 -9.41
N ALA A 62 -22.23 0.92 -10.74
CA ALA A 62 -23.35 0.58 -11.63
C ALA A 62 -23.67 -0.92 -11.59
N ALA A 63 -22.65 -1.75 -11.38
CA ALA A 63 -22.78 -3.20 -11.21
C ALA A 63 -21.67 -3.76 -10.31
N LEU A 64 -21.89 -4.97 -9.79
CA LEU A 64 -20.88 -5.79 -9.14
C LEU A 64 -20.53 -6.97 -10.03
N LEU A 65 -19.24 -7.17 -10.29
CA LEU A 65 -18.72 -8.36 -10.95
C LEU A 65 -18.31 -9.38 -9.89
N TYR A 66 -18.98 -10.53 -9.84
CA TYR A 66 -18.54 -11.63 -8.99
C TYR A 66 -17.78 -12.69 -9.79
N PHE A 67 -16.64 -13.11 -9.23
CA PHE A 67 -15.85 -14.20 -9.77
C PHE A 67 -15.12 -14.93 -8.64
N ARG A 68 -14.65 -16.14 -8.93
CA ARG A 68 -13.80 -16.89 -8.01
C ARG A 68 -12.34 -16.56 -8.30
N HIS A 69 -11.67 -15.89 -7.36
CA HIS A 69 -10.24 -15.67 -7.45
C HIS A 69 -9.52 -16.99 -7.15
N ARG A 70 -8.90 -17.59 -8.17
CA ARG A 70 -8.29 -18.93 -8.07
C ARG A 70 -7.18 -19.00 -7.00
N PRO A 71 -6.19 -18.09 -6.96
CA PRO A 71 -5.10 -18.19 -5.99
C PRO A 71 -5.54 -18.12 -4.53
N SER A 72 -6.55 -17.29 -4.22
CA SER A 72 -7.04 -17.16 -2.85
C SER A 72 -8.20 -18.11 -2.52
N CYS A 73 -8.71 -18.85 -3.53
CA CYS A 73 -9.92 -19.68 -3.44
C CYS A 73 -11.19 -18.94 -2.97
N ARG A 74 -11.21 -17.60 -3.00
CA ARG A 74 -12.32 -16.77 -2.48
C ARG A 74 -13.22 -16.29 -3.62
N GLN A 75 -14.50 -16.08 -3.31
CA GLN A 75 -15.35 -15.28 -4.16
C GLN A 75 -15.01 -13.80 -3.94
N VAL A 76 -14.77 -13.08 -5.02
CA VAL A 76 -14.43 -11.65 -5.00
C VAL A 76 -15.52 -10.90 -5.76
N LEU A 77 -15.90 -9.75 -5.23
CA LEU A 77 -16.78 -8.78 -5.86
C LEU A 77 -15.94 -7.59 -6.30
N ALA A 78 -16.07 -7.22 -7.57
CA ALA A 78 -15.42 -6.04 -8.13
C ALA A 78 -16.47 -5.04 -8.57
N GLU A 79 -16.36 -3.81 -8.09
CA GLU A 79 -17.20 -2.70 -8.50
C GLU A 79 -16.94 -2.32 -9.96
N LEU A 80 -18.02 -2.20 -10.72
CA LEU A 80 -18.02 -1.72 -12.10
C LEU A 80 -18.67 -0.34 -12.18
N PHE A 81 -18.02 0.54 -12.92
CA PHE A 81 -18.37 1.94 -13.09
C PHE A 81 -18.63 2.22 -14.57
N LEU A 82 -19.65 3.04 -14.87
CA LEU A 82 -19.88 3.60 -16.20
C LEU A 82 -18.70 4.48 -16.62
N ILE A 83 -18.17 4.25 -17.82
CA ILE A 83 -17.06 5.01 -18.39
C ILE A 83 -17.52 6.42 -18.79
N GLU A 84 -18.74 6.55 -19.31
CA GLU A 84 -19.32 7.84 -19.76
C GLU A 84 -19.41 8.88 -18.63
N HIS A 85 -19.65 8.43 -17.40
CA HIS A 85 -19.74 9.30 -16.22
C HIS A 85 -18.40 9.50 -15.51
N ALA A 86 -17.36 8.79 -15.94
CA ALA A 86 -16.04 8.90 -15.35
C ALA A 86 -15.43 10.26 -15.68
N LYS A 87 -14.66 10.78 -14.74
CA LYS A 87 -13.99 12.09 -14.87
C LYS A 87 -12.49 11.88 -15.08
N PRO A 88 -11.77 12.80 -15.74
CA PRO A 88 -10.33 12.72 -15.80
C PRO A 88 -9.72 12.72 -14.40
N VAL A 89 -8.61 11.99 -14.25
CA VAL A 89 -7.82 12.02 -13.03
C VAL A 89 -7.33 13.43 -12.79
N ARG A 90 -7.47 13.93 -11.55
CA ARG A 90 -6.99 15.26 -11.18
C ARG A 90 -5.47 15.30 -11.39
N PRO A 91 -4.95 16.20 -12.23
CA PRO A 91 -3.52 16.28 -12.46
C PRO A 91 -2.79 16.70 -11.18
N MET A 92 -1.51 16.35 -11.13
CA MET A 92 -0.61 16.83 -10.10
C MET A 92 -0.30 18.30 -10.38
N THR A 93 -0.71 19.20 -9.50
CA THR A 93 -0.45 20.64 -9.65
C THR A 93 0.84 21.03 -8.93
N PRO A 94 1.51 22.14 -9.30
CA PRO A 94 2.67 22.64 -8.57
C PRO A 94 2.39 22.82 -7.06
N ALA A 95 1.21 23.33 -6.71
CA ALA A 95 0.80 23.48 -5.30
C ALA A 95 0.72 22.12 -4.56
N LYS A 96 0.22 21.06 -5.22
CA LYS A 96 0.20 19.72 -4.63
C LYS A 96 1.60 19.13 -4.47
N ARG A 97 2.51 19.40 -5.41
CA ARG A 97 3.93 19.00 -5.29
C ARG A 97 4.56 19.66 -4.08
N ALA A 98 4.47 20.99 -3.98
CA ALA A 98 4.98 21.74 -2.83
C ALA A 98 4.36 21.27 -1.50
N ALA A 99 3.08 20.92 -1.47
CA ALA A 99 2.44 20.37 -0.28
C ALA A 99 3.00 18.99 0.10
N LEU A 100 3.26 18.12 -0.89
CA LEU A 100 3.88 16.81 -0.68
C LEU A 100 5.33 16.96 -0.22
N ASP A 101 6.10 17.87 -0.82
CA ASP A 101 7.48 18.14 -0.44
C ASP A 101 7.57 18.63 1.01
N ARG A 102 6.69 19.56 1.41
CA ARG A 102 6.58 20.00 2.82
C ARG A 102 6.18 18.87 3.76
N ALA A 103 5.24 18.01 3.35
CA ALA A 103 4.83 16.87 4.15
C ALA A 103 5.96 15.85 4.30
N MET A 104 6.76 15.62 3.24
CA MET A 104 7.93 14.75 3.29
C MET A 104 9.03 15.35 4.15
N ALA A 105 9.34 16.64 4.00
CA ALA A 105 10.30 17.34 4.87
C ALA A 105 9.91 17.16 6.35
N ALA A 106 8.67 17.43 6.71
CA ALA A 106 8.18 17.24 8.10
C ALA A 106 8.23 15.78 8.61
N ARG A 107 8.20 14.79 7.72
CA ARG A 107 8.37 13.37 8.09
C ARG A 107 9.82 12.95 8.23
N ARG A 108 10.74 13.64 7.56
CA ARG A 108 12.18 13.37 7.58
C ARG A 108 12.95 14.22 8.60
N THR A 109 12.39 15.34 9.02
CA THR A 109 12.98 16.22 10.05
C THR A 109 12.90 15.56 11.43
N CYS A 110 14.07 15.36 12.04
CA CYS A 110 14.20 14.87 13.40
C CYS A 110 13.68 15.89 14.40
N ARG A 111 12.87 15.46 15.38
CA ARG A 111 12.38 16.34 16.45
C ARG A 111 13.41 16.66 17.54
N GLN A 112 14.56 15.99 17.53
CA GLN A 112 15.61 16.16 18.54
C GLN A 112 16.72 17.11 18.05
N CYS A 113 17.31 16.84 16.88
CA CYS A 113 18.34 17.72 16.31
C CYS A 113 17.82 18.72 15.27
N GLY A 114 16.63 18.51 14.70
CA GLY A 114 16.08 19.38 13.65
C GLY A 114 16.61 19.09 12.24
N ASP A 115 17.53 18.13 12.08
CA ASP A 115 18.11 17.81 10.78
C ASP A 115 17.19 16.93 9.91
N ASP A 116 17.34 17.06 8.59
CA ASP A 116 16.71 16.17 7.62
C ASP A 116 17.51 14.86 7.50
N ALA A 117 16.90 13.74 7.89
CA ALA A 117 17.53 12.42 7.83
C ALA A 117 17.63 11.84 6.41
N GLY A 118 17.03 12.47 5.39
CA GLY A 118 16.98 11.96 4.01
C GLY A 118 16.01 10.79 3.79
N VAL A 119 15.64 10.09 4.86
CA VAL A 119 14.65 8.99 4.89
C VAL A 119 13.47 9.32 5.80
N GLU A 120 12.32 8.68 5.57
CA GLU A 120 11.15 8.86 6.43
C GLU A 120 11.43 8.31 7.83
N LEU A 121 11.32 9.18 8.83
CA LEU A 121 11.55 8.79 10.22
C LEU A 121 10.37 7.99 10.79
N PRO A 122 10.62 7.14 11.80
CA PRO A 122 9.55 6.41 12.48
C PRO A 122 8.43 7.35 12.94
N ARG A 123 7.18 6.92 12.72
CA ARG A 123 5.99 7.71 13.08
C ARG A 123 5.94 7.99 14.58
N ASN A 124 6.44 7.05 15.39
CA ASN A 124 6.59 7.18 16.83
C ASN A 124 7.88 7.96 17.12
N GLY A 125 7.76 9.14 17.72
CA GLY A 125 8.89 9.98 18.13
C GLY A 125 9.51 10.87 17.05
N ARG A 126 9.52 10.45 15.76
CA ARG A 126 10.24 11.16 14.67
C ARG A 126 11.66 11.56 15.09
N VAL A 127 12.43 10.56 15.49
CA VAL A 127 13.83 10.71 15.90
C VAL A 127 14.70 9.99 14.88
N CYS A 128 15.74 10.68 14.39
CA CYS A 128 16.72 10.07 13.48
C CYS A 128 17.54 9.02 14.20
N GLU A 129 18.09 8.07 13.44
CA GLU A 129 18.90 6.98 13.97
C GLU A 129 20.03 7.50 14.88
N PRO A 130 20.86 8.49 14.49
CA PRO A 130 21.93 9.02 15.35
C PRO A 130 21.42 9.56 16.69
N CYS A 131 20.29 10.29 16.70
CA CYS A 131 19.70 10.77 17.95
C CYS A 131 19.13 9.62 18.79
N ARG A 132 18.59 8.56 18.17
CA ARG A 132 18.14 7.36 18.90
C ARG A 132 19.30 6.66 19.58
N TYR A 133 20.45 6.55 18.92
CA TYR A 133 21.68 6.04 19.52
C TYR A 133 22.08 6.83 20.77
N THR A 134 22.02 8.16 20.72
CA THR A 134 22.42 9.03 21.86
C THR A 134 21.39 9.04 22.99
N LEU A 135 20.10 9.00 22.69
CA LEU A 135 19.02 9.11 23.69
C LEU A 135 18.74 7.82 24.46
N GLY A 136 19.37 6.72 24.05
CA GLY A 136 19.07 5.39 24.57
C GLY A 136 17.95 4.74 23.76
N LEU A 137 18.22 3.54 23.26
CA LEU A 137 17.26 2.74 22.52
C LEU A 137 16.31 2.07 23.49
N ALA A 138 15.01 2.19 23.24
CA ALA A 138 14.02 1.46 24.03
C ALA A 138 14.25 -0.06 23.89
N PRO A 139 13.92 -0.88 24.91
CA PRO A 139 14.15 -2.32 24.85
C PRO A 139 13.38 -3.03 23.72
N ASP A 140 12.26 -2.47 23.27
CA ASP A 140 11.45 -3.00 22.16
C ASP A 140 11.91 -2.51 20.77
N ASP A 141 12.99 -1.72 20.72
CA ASP A 141 13.55 -1.19 19.49
C ASP A 141 14.34 -2.28 18.75
N TYR A 142 14.09 -2.44 17.45
CA TYR A 142 14.81 -3.43 16.64
C TYR A 142 16.32 -3.20 16.65
N LEU A 143 16.77 -1.98 16.93
CA LEU A 143 18.18 -1.61 16.99
C LEU A 143 18.82 -1.91 18.36
N HIS A 144 18.03 -2.07 19.43
CA HIS A 144 18.51 -2.33 20.79
C HIS A 144 19.34 -3.62 20.81
N ASP A 145 18.75 -4.73 20.36
CA ASP A 145 19.35 -6.06 20.38
C ASP A 145 20.65 -6.15 19.57
N TYR A 146 20.78 -5.39 18.47
CA TYR A 146 22.00 -5.36 17.66
C TYR A 146 23.17 -4.62 18.32
N LEU A 147 22.93 -3.78 19.34
CA LEU A 147 23.94 -2.89 19.92
C LEU A 147 24.27 -3.20 21.38
N THR A 148 23.29 -3.63 22.17
CA THR A 148 23.51 -4.01 23.58
C THR A 148 23.89 -5.48 23.75
N GLY A 149 23.76 -6.30 22.70
CA GLY A 149 24.35 -7.63 22.66
C GLY A 149 23.68 -8.68 23.55
N THR A 150 22.46 -8.43 24.02
CA THR A 150 21.60 -9.49 24.57
C THR A 150 20.37 -9.59 23.67
N PRO A 151 20.26 -10.62 22.82
CA PRO A 151 19.07 -10.83 22.02
C PRO A 151 17.89 -11.06 22.96
N ILE A 152 16.79 -10.33 22.76
CA ILE A 152 15.53 -10.74 23.35
C ILE A 152 15.02 -11.86 22.44
N ASP A 153 15.47 -13.09 22.66
CA ASP A 153 14.84 -14.23 22.03
C ASP A 153 13.46 -14.41 22.70
N PRO A 154 12.33 -14.12 22.03
CA PRO A 154 11.01 -14.45 22.58
C PRO A 154 10.80 -15.97 22.69
N CYS A 155 11.77 -16.76 22.20
CA CYS A 155 11.77 -18.22 22.18
C CYS A 155 12.87 -18.87 23.06
N HIS A 156 13.54 -18.14 23.96
CA HIS A 156 14.61 -18.75 24.76
C HIS A 156 14.06 -19.77 25.76
N ASP A 157 14.18 -21.06 25.42
CA ASP A 157 13.83 -22.24 26.22
C ASP A 157 14.96 -22.61 27.19
N GLY A 158 15.45 -21.65 27.99
CA GLY A 158 16.22 -21.90 29.20
C GLY A 158 17.41 -22.87 29.10
N ARG A 159 18.14 -22.93 27.97
CA ARG A 159 19.37 -23.70 27.86
C ARG A 159 20.56 -22.80 27.58
N ASP A 160 21.31 -22.56 28.65
CA ASP A 160 22.56 -21.81 28.70
C ASP A 160 23.53 -22.32 27.63
N THR A 161 23.67 -21.56 26.54
CA THR A 161 24.80 -21.72 25.62
C THR A 161 25.66 -20.48 25.75
N GLU A 162 26.86 -20.69 26.26
CA GLU A 162 27.89 -19.69 26.50
C GLU A 162 28.20 -18.95 25.19
N LEU A 163 27.65 -17.74 25.04
CA LEU A 163 27.90 -16.87 23.88
C LEU A 163 29.32 -16.30 24.01
N ALA A 164 30.14 -16.52 22.97
CA ALA A 164 31.51 -16.03 22.90
C ALA A 164 31.57 -14.50 23.08
N PRO A 165 32.67 -13.96 23.67
CA PRO A 165 32.75 -12.55 24.02
C PRO A 165 32.68 -11.65 22.78
N VAL A 166 31.89 -10.59 22.90
CA VAL A 166 31.74 -9.53 21.88
C VAL A 166 33.10 -8.89 21.61
N VAL A 167 33.57 -8.97 20.36
CA VAL A 167 34.79 -8.27 19.91
C VAL A 167 34.45 -6.78 19.72
N PRO A 168 35.16 -5.84 20.37
CA PRO A 168 34.86 -4.42 20.21
C PRO A 168 35.17 -3.97 18.78
N ILE A 169 34.22 -3.26 18.17
CA ILE A 169 34.40 -2.62 16.86
C ILE A 169 35.36 -1.44 17.07
N THR A 170 36.58 -1.56 16.55
CA THR A 170 37.54 -0.45 16.53
C THR A 170 37.05 0.62 15.56
N PRO A 171 37.02 1.92 15.94
CA PRO A 171 36.60 2.97 15.03
C PRO A 171 37.57 3.03 13.85
N ALA A 172 37.03 3.00 12.63
CA ALA A 172 37.81 3.15 11.42
C ALA A 172 38.58 4.47 11.47
N THR A 173 39.91 4.41 11.44
CA THR A 173 40.77 5.57 11.32
C THR A 173 40.46 6.25 9.99
N THR A 174 39.93 7.47 10.03
CA THR A 174 39.70 8.33 8.86
C THR A 174 41.04 8.67 8.22
N THR A 175 41.54 7.80 7.35
CA THR A 175 42.61 8.15 6.42
C THR A 175 41.95 8.88 5.27
N GLY A 176 42.23 10.18 5.15
CA GLY A 176 41.68 11.04 4.11
C GLY A 176 41.99 10.50 2.71
N ALA A 177 41.02 9.85 2.09
CA ALA A 177 41.04 9.54 0.67
C ALA A 177 40.47 10.75 -0.08
N GLY A 178 41.37 11.59 -0.59
CA GLY A 178 41.04 12.67 -1.50
C GLY A 178 40.34 12.12 -2.75
N TRP A 179 39.15 12.63 -3.02
CA TRP A 179 38.42 12.34 -4.25
C TRP A 179 39.03 13.23 -5.34
N LYS A 180 39.81 12.64 -6.25
CA LYS A 180 40.23 13.35 -7.47
C LYS A 180 38.99 13.68 -8.29
N GLU A 181 38.79 14.96 -8.55
CA GLU A 181 37.94 15.47 -9.63
C GLU A 181 38.29 14.75 -10.93
N VAL A 182 37.26 14.24 -11.61
CA VAL A 182 37.39 13.82 -13.01
C VAL A 182 36.62 14.86 -13.84
N ALA A 183 37.39 15.77 -14.41
CA ALA A 183 36.97 16.62 -15.51
C ALA A 183 37.22 15.89 -16.84
N ALA A 184 36.17 15.77 -17.66
CA ALA A 184 36.16 15.86 -19.13
C ALA A 184 34.73 15.58 -19.63
#